data_AF-A0A3D2KL70-F1
#
_entry.id   AF-A0A3D2KL70-F1
#
_cell.length_a   1.000
_cell.length_b   1.000
_cell.length_c   1.000
_cell.angle_alpha   90.00
_cell.angle_beta   90.00
_cell.angle_gamma   90.00
#
_symmetry.space_group_name_H-M   'P 1'
#
loop_
_entity.id
_entity.type
_entity.pdbx_description
1 polymer ?
#
loop_
_entity_poly.entity_id
_entity_poly.type
_entity_poly.pdbx_seq_one_letter_code
_entity_poly.pdbx_strand_id
1 'polypeptide(L)'
;MRKWFALLAAVALMGSVLTAGCLGGGADEDKVKVVLLLNGNLGDKSFFDSANAGVLRAEEELGVEVKVIEMGLDQSKWEPALADVSTQDYDLIIVGTWQMTEYLEKIAPQHPDKRYIIFDTAVDYTKADLSNVYSILYKQNEGSFLAGALAAMVTTSDMPLANPEKLIGFLGGMDIPVINDFLVGYIEGAKYIEPDIKVAISYVGSFGDPAKGKEM
;
A
#
# COMPACT_ATOMS: atom_id res chain seq x y z
N MET A 1 -23.03 52.55 -50.66
CA MET A 1 -22.48 52.66 -49.28
C MET A 1 -22.78 51.38 -48.47
N ARG A 2 -22.44 50.22 -49.03
CA ARG A 2 -22.83 48.87 -48.54
C ARG A 2 -21.62 48.07 -48.02
N LYS A 3 -20.59 48.76 -47.51
CA LYS A 3 -19.35 48.15 -46.99
C LYS A 3 -18.90 48.71 -45.62
N TRP A 4 -19.69 49.60 -44.99
CA TRP A 4 -19.41 50.13 -43.65
C TRP A 4 -20.26 49.52 -42.53
N PHE A 5 -21.32 48.78 -42.86
CA PHE A 5 -22.16 48.10 -41.86
C PHE A 5 -21.56 46.81 -41.31
N ALA A 6 -20.57 46.21 -41.99
CA ALA A 6 -19.96 44.95 -41.55
C ALA A 6 -18.86 45.12 -40.47
N LEU A 7 -18.33 46.32 -40.29
CA LEU A 7 -17.23 46.56 -39.33
C LEU A 7 -17.71 46.97 -37.93
N LEU A 8 -18.98 47.37 -37.78
CA LEU A 8 -19.57 47.77 -36.50
C LEU A 8 -20.18 46.60 -35.70
N ALA A 9 -20.30 45.42 -36.31
CA ALA A 9 -20.77 44.21 -35.64
C ALA A 9 -19.63 43.40 -34.96
N ALA A 10 -18.36 43.70 -35.26
CA ALA A 10 -17.21 42.95 -34.75
C ALA A 10 -16.54 43.59 -33.51
N VAL A 11 -16.93 44.80 -33.13
CA VAL A 11 -16.36 45.51 -31.96
C VAL A 11 -17.33 45.53 -30.75
N ALA A 12 -18.57 45.04 -30.91
CA ALA A 12 -19.55 44.92 -29.83
C ALA A 12 -19.38 43.65 -28.95
N LEU A 13 -18.30 42.88 -29.12
CA LEU A 13 -18.00 41.68 -28.33
C LEU A 13 -16.90 41.88 -27.27
N MET A 14 -16.36 43.09 -27.15
CA MET A 14 -15.44 43.46 -26.07
C MET A 14 -16.08 44.51 -25.17
N GLY A 15 -16.60 44.07 -24.04
CA GLY A 15 -16.96 44.94 -22.93
C GLY A 15 -18.45 44.94 -22.63
N SER A 16 -18.85 44.06 -21.72
CA SER A 16 -19.65 44.36 -20.52
C SER A 16 -20.61 43.22 -20.18
N VAL A 17 -20.24 42.37 -19.22
CA VAL A 17 -21.13 41.98 -18.12
C VAL A 17 -20.25 41.70 -16.90
N LEU A 18 -20.11 42.74 -16.08
CA LEU A 18 -19.99 42.55 -14.64
C LEU A 18 -21.36 42.11 -14.12
N THR A 19 -21.34 41.29 -13.08
CA THR A 19 -22.46 40.86 -12.21
C THR A 19 -23.44 39.82 -12.76
N ALA A 20 -23.30 38.58 -12.28
CA ALA A 20 -24.41 37.79 -11.79
C ALA A 20 -23.90 36.83 -10.71
N GLY A 21 -24.15 37.19 -9.45
CA GLY A 21 -24.12 36.21 -8.37
C GLY A 21 -25.21 35.17 -8.61
N CYS A 22 -24.78 33.94 -8.88
CA CYS A 22 -25.50 32.74 -8.47
C CYS A 22 -24.56 32.12 -7.43
N LEU A 23 -24.88 32.05 -6.14
CA LEU A 23 -25.89 31.12 -5.60
C LEU A 23 -25.93 29.81 -6.40
N GLY A 24 -24.76 29.25 -6.68
CA GLY A 24 -24.61 27.81 -6.80
C GLY A 24 -24.17 27.34 -5.43
N GLY A 25 -25.10 26.81 -4.64
CA GLY A 25 -24.71 25.96 -3.52
C GLY A 25 -23.79 24.90 -4.10
N GLY A 26 -22.54 24.86 -3.63
CA GLY A 26 -21.74 23.67 -3.78
C GLY A 26 -22.56 22.58 -3.13
N ALA A 27 -23.18 21.73 -3.95
CA ALA A 27 -23.45 20.39 -3.51
C ALA A 27 -22.07 19.90 -3.06
N ASP A 28 -21.91 19.69 -1.76
CA ASP A 28 -20.88 18.83 -1.24
C ASP A 28 -21.05 17.54 -2.05
N GLU A 29 -20.20 17.32 -3.06
CA GLU A 29 -20.14 16.00 -3.68
C GLU A 29 -19.76 15.08 -2.52
N ASP A 30 -20.66 14.18 -2.14
CA ASP A 30 -20.41 13.21 -1.07
C ASP A 30 -19.06 12.54 -1.37
N LYS A 31 -18.05 12.92 -0.59
CA LYS A 31 -16.69 12.44 -0.79
C LYS A 31 -16.68 10.93 -0.58
N VAL A 32 -15.92 10.23 -1.40
CA VAL A 32 -15.68 8.79 -1.17
C VAL A 32 -15.00 8.64 0.19
N LYS A 33 -15.60 7.86 1.08
CA LYS A 33 -15.11 7.61 2.43
C LYS A 33 -14.26 6.35 2.44
N VAL A 34 -12.98 6.51 2.72
CA VAL A 34 -11.97 5.46 2.74
C VAL A 34 -11.53 5.21 4.17
N VAL A 35 -11.47 3.94 4.56
CA VAL A 35 -10.88 3.53 5.84
C VAL A 35 -9.72 2.58 5.59
N LEU A 36 -8.56 2.93 6.15
CA LEU A 36 -7.38 2.06 6.22
C LEU A 36 -7.36 1.37 7.58
N LEU A 37 -7.56 0.05 7.57
CA LEU A 37 -7.56 -0.79 8.76
C LEU A 37 -6.25 -1.58 8.85
N LEU A 38 -5.42 -1.22 9.82
CA LEU A 38 -4.08 -1.77 10.01
C LEU A 38 -4.09 -2.83 11.10
N ASN A 39 -3.71 -4.07 10.77
CA ASN A 39 -3.50 -5.17 11.74
C ASN A 39 -2.14 -5.04 12.45
N GLY A 40 -1.83 -3.82 12.90
CA GLY A 40 -0.60 -3.41 13.53
C GLY A 40 -0.68 -1.95 13.96
N ASN A 41 0.48 -1.29 14.04
CA ASN A 41 0.59 0.11 14.43
C ASN A 41 1.42 0.88 13.40
N LEU A 42 1.17 2.18 13.30
CA LEU A 42 2.03 3.15 12.65
C LEU A 42 3.32 3.35 13.45
N GLY A 43 4.30 3.99 12.82
CA GLY A 43 5.64 4.18 13.37
C GLY A 43 6.59 3.01 13.14
N ASP A 44 6.18 2.04 12.29
CA ASP A 44 7.04 0.95 11.82
C ASP A 44 8.11 1.43 10.82
N LYS A 45 8.01 2.68 10.37
CA LYS A 45 8.90 3.37 9.41
C LYS A 45 9.04 2.63 8.08
N SER A 46 8.09 1.76 7.77
CA SER A 46 8.20 0.83 6.67
C SER A 46 6.82 0.55 6.08
N PHE A 47 6.19 -0.56 6.44
CA PHE A 47 5.14 -1.16 5.67
C PHE A 47 3.78 -0.50 5.93
N PHE A 48 3.39 -0.35 7.19
CA PHE A 48 2.16 0.33 7.57
C PHE A 48 2.26 1.85 7.42
N ASP A 49 3.42 2.44 7.71
CA ASP A 49 3.65 3.86 7.42
C ASP A 49 3.58 4.16 5.91
N SER A 50 4.04 3.23 5.05
CA SER A 50 3.88 3.36 3.58
C SER A 50 2.42 3.26 3.14
N ALA A 51 1.63 2.35 3.72
CA ALA A 51 0.19 2.26 3.43
C ALA A 51 -0.52 3.56 3.84
N ASN A 52 -0.20 4.10 5.01
CA ASN A 52 -0.73 5.37 5.51
C ASN A 52 -0.36 6.54 4.58
N ALA A 53 0.91 6.63 4.18
CA ALA A 53 1.35 7.65 3.22
C ALA A 53 0.59 7.57 1.88
N GLY A 54 0.25 6.36 1.44
CA GLY A 54 -0.56 6.14 0.24
C GLY A 54 -1.98 6.71 0.35
N VAL A 55 -2.68 6.45 1.45
CA VAL A 55 -4.04 6.97 1.65
C VAL A 55 -4.06 8.47 1.92
N LEU A 56 -3.07 9.03 2.63
CA LEU A 56 -2.95 10.48 2.81
C LEU A 56 -2.69 11.20 1.48
N ARG A 57 -1.90 10.60 0.59
CA ARG A 57 -1.74 11.13 -0.78
C ARG A 57 -3.05 11.05 -1.55
N ALA A 58 -3.82 9.97 -1.41
CA ALA A 58 -5.13 9.87 -2.06
C ALA A 58 -6.10 10.94 -1.56
N GLU A 59 -6.11 11.27 -0.27
CA GLU A 59 -6.88 12.39 0.28
C GLU A 59 -6.51 13.72 -0.39
N GLU A 60 -5.21 14.00 -0.54
CA GLU A 60 -4.72 15.23 -1.18
C GLU A 60 -5.01 15.29 -2.69
N GLU A 61 -4.73 14.20 -3.41
CA GLU A 61 -4.76 14.18 -4.88
C GLU A 61 -6.15 13.86 -5.46
N LEU A 62 -6.96 13.08 -4.74
CA LEU A 62 -8.25 12.56 -5.23
C LEU A 62 -9.45 13.13 -4.48
N GLY A 63 -9.24 13.87 -3.38
CA GLY A 63 -10.31 14.52 -2.62
C GLY A 63 -11.20 13.57 -1.82
N VAL A 64 -10.73 12.36 -1.53
CA VAL A 64 -11.43 11.38 -0.69
C VAL A 64 -11.33 11.74 0.81
N GLU A 65 -12.27 11.27 1.63
CA GLU A 65 -12.17 11.38 3.09
C GLU A 65 -11.49 10.13 3.65
N VAL A 66 -10.41 10.30 4.43
CA VAL A 66 -9.64 9.16 4.94
C VAL A 66 -9.76 9.04 6.46
N LYS A 67 -10.05 7.81 6.92
CA LYS A 67 -9.84 7.38 8.30
C LYS A 67 -8.78 6.29 8.38
N VAL A 68 -7.91 6.38 9.36
CA VAL A 68 -6.93 5.32 9.68
C VAL A 68 -7.23 4.74 11.05
N ILE A 69 -7.21 3.42 11.16
CA ILE A 69 -7.47 2.66 12.39
C ILE A 69 -6.32 1.67 12.60
N GLU A 70 -5.60 1.84 13.72
CA GLU A 70 -4.58 0.90 14.19
C GLU A 70 -5.22 -0.13 15.13
N MET A 71 -5.26 -1.40 14.73
CA MET A 71 -5.82 -2.47 15.55
C MET A 71 -4.79 -3.07 16.53
N GLY A 72 -3.52 -2.72 16.39
CA GLY A 72 -2.42 -3.31 17.13
C GLY A 72 -2.17 -4.78 16.77
N LEU A 73 -1.34 -5.45 17.57
CA LEU A 73 -0.87 -6.81 17.29
C LEU A 73 -1.74 -7.92 17.93
N ASP A 74 -2.80 -7.55 18.64
CA ASP A 74 -3.71 -8.51 19.27
C ASP A 74 -4.73 -9.02 18.26
N GLN A 75 -4.49 -10.24 17.76
CA GLN A 75 -5.33 -10.86 16.73
C GLN A 75 -6.80 -10.97 17.11
N SER A 76 -7.10 -11.09 18.41
CA SER A 76 -8.49 -11.21 18.89
C SER A 76 -9.34 -9.97 18.58
N LYS A 77 -8.70 -8.83 18.28
CA LYS A 77 -9.36 -7.57 17.94
C LYS A 77 -9.61 -7.38 16.46
N TRP A 78 -8.96 -8.16 15.59
CA TRP A 78 -8.91 -7.89 14.15
C TRP A 78 -10.24 -8.18 13.44
N GLU A 79 -10.79 -9.37 13.62
CA GLU A 79 -12.08 -9.75 13.02
C GLU A 79 -13.24 -8.86 13.51
N PRO A 80 -13.40 -8.61 14.84
CA PRO A 80 -14.44 -7.70 15.32
C PRO A 80 -14.33 -6.29 14.75
N ALA A 81 -13.11 -5.75 14.60
CA ALA A 81 -12.90 -4.42 14.03
C ALA A 81 -13.26 -4.36 12.53
N LEU A 82 -12.89 -5.38 11.75
CA LEU A 82 -13.28 -5.46 10.34
C LEU A 82 -14.81 -5.56 10.18
N ALA A 83 -15.47 -6.34 11.04
CA ALA A 83 -16.92 -6.46 11.05
C ALA A 83 -17.60 -5.13 11.40
N ASP A 84 -17.13 -4.45 12.45
CA ASP A 84 -17.66 -3.15 12.86
C ASP A 84 -17.53 -2.10 11.74
N VAL A 85 -16.32 -1.94 11.18
CA VAL A 85 -16.05 -1.00 10.09
C VAL A 85 -16.90 -1.29 8.85
N SER A 86 -17.19 -2.56 8.56
CA SER A 86 -18.03 -2.95 7.41
C SER A 86 -19.50 -2.54 7.56
N THR A 87 -19.96 -2.27 8.78
CA THR A 87 -21.31 -1.73 9.05
C THR A 87 -21.36 -0.20 9.05
N GLN A 88 -20.21 0.46 9.09
CA GLN A 88 -20.12 1.91 9.12
C GLN A 88 -20.24 2.52 7.71
N ASP A 89 -20.39 3.84 7.68
CA ASP A 89 -20.56 4.63 6.46
C ASP A 89 -19.21 4.89 5.75
N TYR A 90 -18.56 3.82 5.28
CA TYR A 90 -17.41 3.87 4.38
C TYR A 90 -17.75 3.26 3.02
N ASP A 91 -17.17 3.80 1.95
CA ASP A 91 -17.32 3.29 0.57
C ASP A 91 -16.24 2.27 0.20
N LEU A 92 -15.05 2.44 0.80
CA LEU A 92 -13.87 1.64 0.53
C LEU A 92 -13.13 1.30 1.83
N ILE A 93 -12.94 0.00 2.06
CA ILE A 93 -12.24 -0.54 3.22
C ILE A 93 -10.93 -1.16 2.74
N ILE A 94 -9.81 -0.56 3.11
CA ILE A 94 -8.47 -1.06 2.80
C ILE A 94 -7.96 -1.82 4.01
N VAL A 95 -7.60 -3.08 3.82
CA VAL A 95 -7.16 -3.99 4.87
C VAL A 95 -5.93 -4.77 4.41
N GLY A 96 -5.10 -5.19 5.34
CA GLY A 96 -4.00 -6.13 5.15
C GLY A 96 -3.68 -6.72 6.51
N THR A 97 -2.81 -7.71 6.70
CA THR A 97 -1.95 -8.50 5.79
C THR A 97 -2.52 -9.91 5.60
N TRP A 98 -1.70 -10.94 5.28
CA TRP A 98 -2.14 -12.33 5.12
C TRP A 98 -3.05 -12.86 6.24
N GLN A 99 -2.84 -12.42 7.49
CA GLN A 99 -3.67 -12.83 8.63
C GLN A 99 -5.12 -12.33 8.55
N MET A 100 -5.39 -11.28 7.77
CA MET A 100 -6.74 -10.75 7.57
C MET A 100 -7.53 -11.49 6.48
N THR A 101 -6.87 -12.35 5.70
CA THR A 101 -7.46 -12.99 4.52
C THR A 101 -8.74 -13.75 4.87
N GLU A 102 -8.68 -14.66 5.86
CA GLU A 102 -9.84 -15.48 6.25
C GLU A 102 -10.98 -14.64 6.84
N TYR A 103 -10.66 -13.59 7.59
CA TYR A 103 -11.66 -12.67 8.15
C TYR A 103 -12.37 -11.90 7.04
N LEU A 104 -11.63 -11.41 6.04
CA LEU A 104 -12.19 -10.70 4.92
C LEU A 104 -13.05 -11.60 4.03
N GLU A 105 -12.58 -12.82 3.73
CA GLU A 105 -13.33 -13.82 2.96
C GLU A 105 -14.70 -14.13 3.60
N LYS A 106 -14.76 -14.11 4.94
CA LYS A 106 -15.99 -14.31 5.70
C LYS A 106 -16.90 -13.08 5.71
N ILE A 107 -16.34 -11.88 5.84
CA ILE A 107 -17.11 -10.64 6.07
C ILE A 107 -17.55 -9.98 4.76
N ALA A 108 -16.68 -9.87 3.75
CA ALA A 108 -16.99 -9.14 2.52
C ALA A 108 -18.27 -9.59 1.79
N PRO A 109 -18.61 -10.90 1.72
CA PRO A 109 -19.86 -11.35 1.09
C PRO A 109 -21.14 -10.89 1.81
N GLN A 110 -21.03 -10.50 3.08
CA GLN A 110 -22.17 -10.00 3.89
C GLN A 110 -22.45 -8.51 3.62
N HIS A 111 -21.53 -7.82 2.94
CA HIS A 111 -21.57 -6.38 2.67
C HIS A 111 -21.32 -6.10 1.17
N PRO A 112 -22.18 -6.57 0.27
CA PRO A 112 -21.96 -6.46 -1.18
C PRO A 112 -21.98 -5.02 -1.71
N ASP A 113 -22.51 -4.07 -0.92
CA ASP A 113 -22.50 -2.64 -1.21
C ASP A 113 -21.14 -1.96 -0.90
N LYS A 114 -20.30 -2.60 -0.07
CA LYS A 114 -18.97 -2.11 0.30
C LYS A 114 -17.92 -2.63 -0.67
N ARG A 115 -16.90 -1.81 -0.93
CA ARG A 115 -15.71 -2.25 -1.67
C ARG A 115 -14.55 -2.48 -0.71
N TYR A 116 -13.77 -3.50 -0.98
CA TYR A 116 -12.60 -3.86 -0.19
C TYR A 116 -11.36 -3.90 -1.05
N ILE A 117 -10.24 -3.42 -0.50
CA ILE A 117 -8.91 -3.71 -1.01
C ILE A 117 -8.18 -4.50 0.06
N ILE A 118 -7.63 -5.66 -0.32
CA ILE A 118 -6.66 -6.36 0.53
C ILE A 118 -5.26 -6.22 -0.08
N PHE A 119 -4.26 -5.87 0.72
CA PHE A 119 -2.87 -5.74 0.25
C PHE A 119 -1.95 -6.77 0.88
N ASP A 120 -0.87 -7.11 0.16
CA ASP A 120 0.18 -8.08 0.53
C ASP A 120 -0.26 -9.56 0.54
N THR A 121 -1.51 -9.81 0.15
CA THR A 121 -2.09 -11.15 0.03
C THR A 121 -3.24 -11.11 -0.95
N ALA A 122 -3.74 -12.29 -1.32
CA ALA A 122 -4.96 -12.44 -2.10
C ALA A 122 -5.97 -13.28 -1.33
N VAL A 123 -7.25 -12.93 -1.49
CA VAL A 123 -8.34 -13.81 -1.09
C VAL A 123 -8.47 -14.96 -2.09
N ASP A 124 -9.02 -16.07 -1.63
CA ASP A 124 -9.44 -17.17 -2.48
C ASP A 124 -10.83 -16.86 -3.08
N TYR A 125 -10.81 -16.32 -4.30
CA TYR A 125 -12.01 -16.00 -5.08
C TYR A 125 -12.90 -17.22 -5.41
N THR A 126 -12.47 -18.45 -5.09
CA THR A 126 -13.29 -19.65 -5.27
C THR A 126 -14.18 -19.98 -4.07
N LYS A 127 -13.94 -19.37 -2.89
CA LYS A 127 -14.66 -19.70 -1.65
C LYS A 127 -16.02 -19.03 -1.53
N ALA A 128 -16.20 -17.84 -2.10
CA ALA A 128 -17.42 -17.05 -1.99
C ALA A 128 -17.52 -16.02 -3.13
N ASP A 129 -18.66 -15.31 -3.21
CA ASP A 129 -18.76 -14.12 -4.05
C ASP A 129 -17.96 -12.98 -3.41
N LEU A 130 -16.74 -12.79 -3.90
CA LEU A 130 -15.79 -11.76 -3.49
C LEU A 130 -15.59 -10.74 -4.62
N SER A 131 -16.61 -10.52 -5.45
CA SER A 131 -16.57 -9.55 -6.56
C SER A 131 -16.36 -8.10 -6.09
N ASN A 132 -16.62 -7.83 -4.81
CA ASN A 132 -16.37 -6.55 -4.15
C ASN A 132 -14.98 -6.44 -3.48
N VAL A 133 -14.10 -7.45 -3.63
CA VAL A 133 -12.75 -7.46 -3.07
C VAL A 133 -11.70 -7.38 -4.18
N TYR A 134 -10.79 -6.41 -4.08
CA TYR A 134 -9.62 -6.31 -4.94
C TYR A 134 -8.35 -6.67 -4.17
N SER A 135 -7.59 -7.67 -4.64
CA SER A 135 -6.34 -8.09 -4.02
C SER A 135 -5.12 -7.46 -4.69
N ILE A 136 -4.23 -6.88 -3.89
CA ILE A 136 -2.93 -6.34 -4.31
C ILE A 136 -1.82 -7.28 -3.85
N LEU A 137 -1.14 -7.88 -4.82
CA LEU A 137 0.07 -8.67 -4.62
C LEU A 137 1.30 -7.91 -5.10
N TYR A 138 2.45 -8.26 -4.55
CA TYR A 138 3.74 -7.67 -4.92
C TYR A 138 4.69 -8.75 -5.44
N LYS A 139 5.58 -8.35 -6.34
CA LYS A 139 6.75 -9.13 -6.75
C LYS A 139 8.00 -8.67 -5.99
N GLN A 140 7.89 -8.69 -4.67
CA GLN A 140 8.99 -8.41 -3.75
C GLN A 140 10.29 -9.20 -4.04
N ASN A 141 10.21 -10.39 -4.61
CA ASN A 141 11.32 -11.26 -4.97
C ASN A 141 12.15 -10.66 -6.12
N GLU A 142 11.50 -10.02 -7.10
CA GLU A 142 12.19 -9.26 -8.15
C GLU A 142 12.98 -8.08 -7.55
N GLY A 143 12.40 -7.37 -6.56
CA GLY A 143 13.09 -6.32 -5.82
C GLY A 143 14.24 -6.84 -4.97
N SER A 144 14.01 -7.93 -4.23
CA SER A 144 15.01 -8.61 -3.43
C SER A 144 16.16 -9.16 -4.26
N PHE A 145 15.91 -9.61 -5.49
CA PHE A 145 16.96 -10.03 -6.42
C PHE A 145 17.96 -8.90 -6.65
N LEU A 146 17.47 -7.67 -6.90
CA LEU A 146 18.35 -6.52 -7.05
C LEU A 146 19.13 -6.21 -5.77
N ALA A 147 18.48 -6.34 -4.60
CA ALA A 147 19.13 -6.14 -3.31
C ALA A 147 20.23 -7.19 -3.03
N GLY A 148 19.98 -8.46 -3.37
CA GLY A 148 20.95 -9.54 -3.26
C GLY A 148 22.14 -9.38 -4.19
N ALA A 149 21.87 -9.02 -5.45
CA ALA A 149 22.90 -8.72 -6.42
C ALA A 149 23.80 -7.57 -5.96
N LEU A 150 23.19 -6.48 -5.45
CA LEU A 150 23.92 -5.36 -4.88
C LEU A 150 24.78 -5.80 -3.70
N ALA A 151 24.23 -6.57 -2.75
CA ALA A 151 24.98 -7.04 -1.59
C ALA A 151 26.20 -7.90 -2.00
N ALA A 152 26.04 -8.78 -2.99
CA ALA A 152 27.12 -9.57 -3.55
C ALA A 152 28.19 -8.71 -4.25
N MET A 153 27.78 -7.69 -5.02
CA MET A 153 28.73 -6.74 -5.63
C MET A 153 29.52 -5.98 -4.56
N VAL A 154 28.87 -5.54 -3.48
CA VAL A 154 29.54 -4.83 -2.38
C VAL A 154 30.58 -5.73 -1.71
N THR A 155 30.20 -6.95 -1.34
CA THR A 155 31.10 -7.89 -0.63
C THR A 155 32.28 -8.39 -1.47
N THR A 156 32.18 -8.28 -2.80
CA THR A 156 33.25 -8.66 -3.74
C THR A 156 34.03 -7.47 -4.29
N SER A 157 33.72 -6.25 -3.82
CA SER A 157 34.38 -5.02 -4.26
C SER A 157 35.50 -4.57 -3.31
N ASP A 158 36.26 -3.56 -3.74
CA ASP A 158 37.25 -2.86 -2.92
C ASP A 158 36.63 -1.74 -2.05
N MET A 159 35.29 -1.72 -1.87
CA MET A 159 34.63 -0.67 -1.10
C MET A 159 35.12 -0.64 0.37
N PRO A 160 35.43 0.55 0.92
CA PRO A 160 35.74 0.68 2.33
C PRO A 160 34.58 0.14 3.18
N LEU A 161 34.91 -0.62 4.23
CA LEU A 161 33.95 -1.26 5.15
C LEU A 161 33.15 -2.43 4.58
N ALA A 162 33.37 -2.84 3.33
CA ALA A 162 32.86 -4.13 2.85
C ALA A 162 33.51 -5.27 3.65
N ASN A 163 32.75 -6.32 3.93
CA ASN A 163 33.31 -7.51 4.56
C ASN A 163 34.14 -8.28 3.50
N PRO A 164 35.31 -8.84 3.85
CA PRO A 164 36.18 -9.52 2.90
C PRO A 164 35.70 -10.94 2.56
N GLU A 165 34.64 -11.43 3.20
CA GLU A 165 34.12 -12.77 3.02
C GLU A 165 33.05 -12.76 1.93
N LYS A 166 32.88 -13.88 1.21
CA LYS A 166 31.73 -14.09 0.31
C LYS A 166 30.51 -14.48 1.14
N LEU A 167 30.13 -13.65 2.11
CA LEU A 167 29.07 -13.90 3.08
C LEU A 167 28.21 -12.63 3.26
N ILE A 168 26.91 -12.77 3.09
CA ILE A 168 25.91 -11.72 3.33
C ILE A 168 24.83 -12.23 4.28
N GLY A 169 24.12 -11.29 4.93
CA GLY A 169 23.07 -11.61 5.89
C GLY A 169 21.67 -11.32 5.35
N PHE A 170 20.72 -12.18 5.70
CA PHE A 170 19.28 -11.95 5.56
C PHE A 170 18.64 -12.08 6.94
N LEU A 171 17.94 -11.03 7.38
CA LEU A 171 17.19 -11.01 8.63
C LEU A 171 15.71 -10.77 8.33
N GLY A 172 14.90 -11.82 8.40
CA GLY A 172 13.45 -11.77 8.19
C GLY A 172 12.70 -11.45 9.48
N GLY A 173 11.49 -10.87 9.36
CA GLY A 173 10.61 -10.65 10.51
C GLY A 173 10.02 -11.95 11.03
N MET A 174 9.32 -12.70 10.19
CA MET A 174 8.71 -14.00 10.51
C MET A 174 8.98 -15.01 9.39
N ASP A 175 9.03 -16.30 9.74
CA ASP A 175 9.11 -17.39 8.76
C ASP A 175 7.71 -17.66 8.17
N ILE A 176 7.37 -16.88 7.13
CA ILE A 176 6.08 -16.92 6.44
C ILE A 176 6.30 -16.83 4.93
N PRO A 177 5.33 -17.27 4.10
CA PRO A 177 5.49 -17.34 2.65
C PRO A 177 5.97 -16.02 2.01
N VAL A 178 5.40 -14.87 2.41
CA VAL A 178 5.77 -13.56 1.86
C VAL A 178 7.25 -13.23 2.09
N ILE A 179 7.74 -13.44 3.32
CA ILE A 179 9.16 -13.19 3.68
C ILE A 179 10.09 -14.21 3.03
N ASN A 180 9.64 -15.45 2.87
CA ASN A 180 10.43 -16.48 2.20
C ASN A 180 10.60 -16.19 0.71
N ASP A 181 9.64 -15.53 0.08
CA ASP A 181 9.78 -15.12 -1.32
C ASP A 181 10.72 -13.88 -1.45
N PHE A 182 10.80 -12.98 -0.44
CA PHE A 182 11.90 -12.00 -0.34
C PHE A 182 13.26 -12.71 -0.24
N LEU A 183 13.37 -13.74 0.61
CA LEU A 183 14.61 -14.50 0.82
C LEU A 183 15.07 -15.19 -0.47
N VAL A 184 14.17 -15.86 -1.18
CA VAL A 184 14.49 -16.53 -2.45
C VAL A 184 15.03 -15.53 -3.46
N GLY A 185 14.34 -14.40 -3.65
CA GLY A 185 14.84 -13.34 -4.53
C GLY A 185 16.25 -12.89 -4.15
N TYR A 186 16.49 -12.65 -2.86
CA TYR A 186 17.78 -12.18 -2.35
C TYR A 186 18.91 -13.19 -2.58
N ILE A 187 18.67 -14.48 -2.34
CA ILE A 187 19.63 -15.55 -2.61
C ILE A 187 19.97 -15.64 -4.10
N GLU A 188 18.94 -15.64 -4.96
CA GLU A 188 19.13 -15.77 -6.41
C GLU A 188 19.89 -14.56 -6.99
N GLY A 189 19.56 -13.35 -6.52
CA GLY A 189 20.27 -12.13 -6.90
C GLY A 189 21.74 -12.16 -6.51
N ALA A 190 22.02 -12.60 -5.29
CA ALA A 190 23.39 -12.70 -4.80
C ALA A 190 24.23 -13.71 -5.60
N LYS A 191 23.67 -14.91 -5.82
CA LYS A 191 24.34 -15.99 -6.58
C LYS A 191 24.51 -15.69 -8.05
N TYR A 192 23.65 -14.85 -8.63
CA TYR A 192 23.81 -14.38 -9.99
C TYR A 192 25.11 -13.58 -10.17
N ILE A 193 25.54 -12.83 -9.15
CA ILE A 193 26.78 -12.04 -9.18
C ILE A 193 27.98 -12.88 -8.75
N GLU A 194 27.85 -13.61 -7.64
CA GLU A 194 28.92 -14.43 -7.07
C GLU A 194 28.38 -15.83 -6.75
N PRO A 195 28.60 -16.83 -7.61
CA PRO A 195 27.99 -18.16 -7.46
C PRO A 195 28.31 -18.88 -6.14
N ASP A 196 29.48 -18.61 -5.55
CA ASP A 196 29.93 -19.25 -4.31
C ASP A 196 29.53 -18.46 -3.05
N ILE A 197 28.75 -17.38 -3.18
CA ILE A 197 28.33 -16.56 -2.04
C ILE A 197 27.43 -17.33 -1.08
N LYS A 198 27.64 -17.11 0.21
CA LYS A 198 26.81 -17.65 1.29
C LYS A 198 25.85 -16.58 1.81
N VAL A 199 24.65 -17.01 2.15
CA VAL A 199 23.65 -16.16 2.82
C VAL A 199 23.39 -16.73 4.21
N ALA A 200 23.74 -15.97 5.26
CA ALA A 200 23.34 -16.28 6.62
C ALA A 200 21.90 -15.82 6.83
N ILE A 201 21.02 -16.75 7.21
CA ILE A 201 19.57 -16.53 7.26
C ILE A 201 19.13 -16.61 8.71
N SER A 202 18.38 -15.60 9.15
CA SER A 202 17.72 -15.63 10.45
C SER A 202 16.36 -14.96 10.43
N TYR A 203 15.52 -15.31 11.39
CA TYR A 203 14.19 -14.73 11.57
C TYR A 203 14.02 -14.26 13.01
N VAL A 204 13.54 -13.03 13.17
CA VAL A 204 13.26 -12.44 14.50
C VAL A 204 12.11 -13.18 15.21
N GLY A 205 11.13 -13.65 14.44
CA GLY A 205 9.88 -14.25 14.93
C GLY A 205 8.76 -13.23 15.18
N SER A 206 8.99 -11.96 14.87
CA SER A 206 8.04 -10.86 15.03
C SER A 206 8.42 -9.67 14.14
N PHE A 207 7.44 -8.88 13.72
CA PHE A 207 7.65 -7.58 13.07
C PHE A 207 7.78 -6.42 14.05
N GLY A 208 7.47 -6.64 15.33
CA GLY A 208 7.37 -5.61 16.37
C GLY A 208 8.47 -5.65 17.43
N ASP A 209 9.60 -6.34 17.19
CA ASP A 209 10.69 -6.48 18.17
C ASP A 209 12.05 -5.96 17.64
N PRO A 210 12.28 -4.64 17.66
CA PRO A 210 13.55 -4.05 17.25
C PRO A 210 14.73 -4.45 18.14
N ALA A 211 14.48 -4.74 19.41
CA ALA A 211 15.53 -5.14 20.35
C ALA A 211 16.08 -6.50 19.95
N LYS A 212 15.20 -7.46 19.67
CA LYS A 212 15.61 -8.77 19.15
C LYS A 212 16.28 -8.66 17.80
N GLY A 213 15.75 -7.86 16.89
CA GLY A 213 16.38 -7.61 15.59
C GLY A 213 17.81 -7.06 15.68
N LYS A 214 18.14 -6.28 16.72
CA LYS A 214 19.50 -5.76 16.96
C LYS A 214 20.48 -6.81 17.49
N GLU A 215 20.00 -7.84 18.18
CA GLU A 215 20.85 -8.89 18.77
C GLU A 215 21.30 -9.95 17.77
N MET A 216 20.61 -10.08 16.63
CA MET A 216 20.82 -11.11 15.61
C MET A 216 21.87 -10.69 14.58
#